data_AF-A0A1A7XN12-F1
#
_entry.id   AF-A0A1A7XN12-F1
#
_cell.length_a   1.000
_cell.length_b   1.000
_cell.length_c   1.000
_cell.angle_alpha   90.00
_cell.angle_beta   90.00
_cell.angle_gamma   90.00
#
_symmetry.space_group_name_H-M   'P 1'
#
loop_
_entity.id
_entity.type
_entity.pdbx_description
1 polymer ?
#
loop_
_entity_poly.entity_id
_entity_poly.type
_entity_poly.pdbx_seq_one_letter_code
_entity_poly.pdbx_strand_id
1 'polypeptide(L)'
;LLQASQTPLGAVRSFSTEQNQHVKLPVYDHAAERLQALKNYLSLQEDSTIRNVGTFSRSPLRDFLEAEWDDLIDLVSSLLSQLQHPVQYASSFSSLLNLSDLSRLEKRAKLISAYLWSDSSSDPPGAYRLSAFKDPRGFLVALIREAAHEYYKYSSDIILQFQVLSKDTNPALLPPDAVYLCGLELRGASWDTEQGSLQDAVFPQLFSMPLLCVKAGVRSRDCAADPLSSCSYLMDSGNLQVGDVSPQTASQLPVYCCPLYVNKEEESGNSGLSDVNIITKVPLYTQISPVMCSLRRVRLVCAL
;
A
#
# COMPACT_ATOMS: atom_id res chain seq x y z
N LEU A 1 -55.59 7.85 -70.34
CA LEU A 1 -55.17 6.91 -69.27
C LEU A 1 -53.79 6.32 -69.67
N LEU A 2 -52.80 7.13 -70.04
CA LEU A 2 -51.78 7.85 -69.23
C LEU A 2 -50.86 6.96 -68.36
N GLN A 3 -49.64 6.80 -68.91
CA GLN A 3 -48.35 6.41 -68.34
C GLN A 3 -48.00 7.10 -67.00
N ALA A 4 -47.30 6.36 -66.13
CA ALA A 4 -46.21 6.81 -65.25
C ALA A 4 -45.60 5.56 -64.57
N SER A 5 -44.31 5.42 -64.26
CA SER A 5 -43.06 6.10 -64.61
C SER A 5 -41.93 5.31 -63.92
N GLN A 6 -40.80 5.13 -64.59
CA GLN A 6 -39.56 4.56 -64.04
C GLN A 6 -38.87 5.55 -63.10
N THR A 7 -38.19 5.08 -62.04
CA THR A 7 -36.76 5.33 -61.73
C THR A 7 -36.35 4.75 -60.36
N PRO A 8 -35.13 4.17 -60.22
CA PRO A 8 -34.58 3.71 -58.95
C PRO A 8 -33.76 4.83 -58.26
N LEU A 9 -34.02 5.06 -56.97
CA LEU A 9 -33.21 5.93 -56.12
C LEU A 9 -31.93 5.21 -55.70
N GLY A 10 -30.79 5.77 -56.10
CA GLY A 10 -29.48 5.33 -55.66
C GLY A 10 -29.23 5.62 -54.17
N ALA A 11 -28.52 4.70 -53.53
CA ALA A 11 -27.71 5.01 -52.37
C ALA A 11 -26.35 4.32 -52.57
N VAL A 12 -25.36 5.16 -52.86
CA VAL A 12 -23.95 4.83 -52.97
C VAL A 12 -23.51 4.10 -51.69
N ARG A 13 -23.02 2.86 -51.82
CA ARG A 13 -22.23 2.21 -50.77
C ARG A 13 -20.89 2.94 -50.69
N SER A 14 -20.79 3.95 -49.84
CA SER A 14 -19.49 4.42 -49.37
C SER A 14 -18.93 3.35 -48.44
N PHE A 15 -17.91 2.64 -48.91
CA PHE A 15 -17.03 1.87 -48.06
C PHE A 15 -16.30 2.86 -47.15
N SER A 16 -16.74 2.97 -45.90
CA SER A 16 -15.95 3.61 -44.85
C SER A 16 -14.81 2.67 -44.50
N THR A 17 -13.69 2.78 -45.22
CA THR A 17 -12.39 2.46 -44.65
C THR A 17 -12.13 3.47 -43.53
N GLU A 18 -12.59 3.16 -42.31
CA GLU A 18 -12.04 3.80 -41.12
C GLU A 18 -10.64 3.24 -40.89
N GLN A 19 -9.72 3.82 -41.65
CA GLN A 19 -8.43 4.31 -41.19
C GLN A 19 -8.00 3.74 -39.84
N ASN A 20 -7.21 2.67 -39.89
CA ASN A 20 -6.35 2.23 -38.79
C ASN A 20 -5.62 3.46 -38.22
N GLN A 21 -6.08 3.93 -37.06
CA GLN A 21 -5.52 5.08 -36.38
C GLN A 21 -4.10 4.74 -35.92
N HIS A 22 -3.17 5.37 -36.61
CA HIS A 22 -1.72 5.42 -36.40
C HIS A 22 -1.32 6.12 -35.07
N VAL A 23 -2.16 6.04 -34.04
CA VAL A 23 -2.03 6.79 -32.76
C VAL A 23 -1.31 5.97 -31.67
N LYS A 24 -1.03 4.68 -31.92
CA LYS A 24 -0.43 3.76 -30.93
C LYS A 24 1.08 3.53 -31.04
N LEU A 25 1.86 4.23 -31.87
CA LEU A 25 3.33 4.06 -31.88
C LEU A 25 4.11 4.96 -30.88
N PRO A 26 3.89 6.29 -30.83
CA PRO A 26 4.80 7.18 -30.08
C PRO A 26 4.73 7.03 -28.56
N VAL A 27 3.61 6.52 -28.04
CA VAL A 27 3.44 6.25 -26.59
C VAL A 27 4.29 5.06 -26.14
N TYR A 28 4.52 4.08 -27.02
CA TYR A 28 5.28 2.87 -26.70
C TYR A 28 6.78 3.13 -26.72
N ASP A 29 7.25 3.93 -27.67
CA ASP A 29 8.66 4.35 -27.72
C ASP A 29 9.04 5.10 -26.44
N HIS A 30 8.21 6.05 -26.02
CA HIS A 30 8.40 6.78 -24.77
C HIS A 30 8.30 5.89 -23.51
N ALA A 31 7.39 4.91 -23.50
CA ALA A 31 7.30 3.92 -22.41
C ALA A 31 8.54 3.04 -22.31
N ALA A 32 9.08 2.61 -23.46
CA ALA A 32 10.30 1.81 -23.54
C ALA A 32 11.52 2.60 -23.08
N GLU A 33 11.66 3.85 -23.50
CA GLU A 33 12.74 4.75 -23.05
C GLU A 33 12.71 4.94 -21.53
N ARG A 34 11.52 5.17 -20.95
CA ARG A 34 11.35 5.31 -19.49
C ARG A 34 11.71 4.04 -18.73
N LEU A 35 11.25 2.88 -19.20
CA LEU A 35 11.61 1.60 -18.59
C LEU A 35 13.11 1.31 -18.71
N GLN A 36 13.74 1.67 -19.83
CA GLN A 36 15.18 1.51 -20.00
C GLN A 36 15.96 2.44 -19.07
N ALA A 37 15.52 3.70 -18.93
CA ALA A 37 16.09 4.64 -17.97
C ALA A 37 15.94 4.13 -16.52
N LEU A 38 14.77 3.57 -16.19
CA LEU A 38 14.52 2.95 -14.89
C LEU A 38 15.44 1.75 -14.66
N LYS A 39 15.60 0.86 -15.64
CA LYS A 39 16.51 -0.28 -15.55
C LYS A 39 17.96 0.17 -15.28
N ASN A 40 18.43 1.19 -16.00
CA ASN A 40 19.76 1.74 -15.79
C ASN A 40 19.92 2.37 -14.38
N TYR A 41 18.87 3.01 -13.87
CA TYR A 41 18.84 3.54 -12.51
C TYR A 41 18.96 2.42 -11.47
N LEU A 42 18.19 1.34 -11.63
CA LEU A 42 18.23 0.20 -10.72
C LEU A 42 19.62 -0.47 -10.69
N SER A 43 20.25 -0.66 -11.86
CA SER A 43 21.58 -1.28 -11.94
C SER A 43 22.70 -0.41 -11.38
N LEU A 44 22.62 0.91 -11.58
CA LEU A 44 23.64 1.85 -11.08
C LEU A 44 23.74 1.83 -9.55
N GLN A 45 22.62 1.59 -8.88
CA GLN A 45 22.55 1.58 -7.43
C GLN A 45 23.04 0.26 -6.81
N GLU A 46 23.00 -0.83 -7.57
CA GLU A 46 23.62 -2.11 -7.19
C GLU A 46 25.16 -2.00 -7.20
N ASP A 47 25.74 -1.37 -8.23
CA ASP A 47 27.19 -1.18 -8.37
C ASP A 47 27.79 -0.31 -7.25
N SER A 48 27.03 0.68 -6.74
CA SER A 48 27.46 1.49 -5.59
C SER A 48 27.43 0.72 -4.27
N THR A 49 26.59 -0.33 -4.19
CA THR A 49 26.43 -1.20 -3.02
C THR A 49 27.61 -2.15 -2.87
N ILE A 50 28.12 -2.73 -3.96
CA ILE A 50 29.28 -3.65 -3.95
C ILE A 50 30.54 -2.94 -3.41
N ARG A 51 30.66 -1.63 -3.59
CA ARG A 51 31.81 -0.84 -3.12
C ARG A 51 31.78 -0.57 -1.60
N ASN A 52 30.61 -0.64 -0.96
CA ASN A 52 30.40 -0.31 0.46
C ASN A 52 30.09 -1.55 1.34
N VAL A 53 30.51 -2.76 0.92
CA VAL A 53 30.37 -4.01 1.69
C VAL A 53 31.37 -4.03 2.86
N GLY A 54 31.21 -3.10 3.80
CA GLY A 54 31.77 -3.16 5.13
C GLY A 54 30.67 -3.56 6.11
N THR A 55 30.54 -4.87 6.36
CA THR A 55 29.87 -5.45 7.55
C THR A 55 28.59 -4.75 8.03
N PHE A 56 27.59 -4.55 7.17
CA PHE A 56 26.25 -4.28 7.67
C PHE A 56 25.69 -5.57 8.26
N SER A 57 25.30 -5.54 9.53
CA SER A 57 24.65 -6.65 10.20
C SER A 57 23.42 -7.09 9.40
N ARG A 58 23.37 -8.37 9.04
CA ARG A 58 22.24 -8.98 8.34
C ARG A 58 20.99 -8.80 9.20
N SER A 59 20.04 -8.01 8.72
CA SER A 59 18.80 -7.64 9.41
C SER A 59 17.63 -8.20 8.60
N PRO A 60 16.68 -8.94 9.21
CA PRO A 60 15.47 -9.40 8.54
C PRO A 60 14.72 -8.30 7.76
N LEU A 61 14.68 -7.07 8.27
CA LEU A 61 14.07 -5.94 7.56
C LEU A 61 14.86 -5.55 6.31
N ARG A 62 16.19 -5.52 6.40
CA ARG A 62 17.07 -5.24 5.26
C ARG A 62 16.97 -6.33 4.19
N ASP A 63 16.98 -7.60 4.58
CA ASP A 63 16.82 -8.75 3.68
C ASP A 63 15.48 -8.67 2.91
N PHE A 64 14.40 -8.19 3.57
CA PHE A 64 13.11 -7.96 2.91
C PHE A 64 13.17 -6.84 1.87
N LEU A 65 13.80 -5.70 2.20
CA LEU A 65 13.92 -4.57 1.28
C LEU A 65 14.78 -4.92 0.05
N GLU A 66 15.84 -5.71 0.23
CA GLU A 66 16.67 -6.20 -0.87
C GLU A 66 15.86 -7.13 -1.80
N ALA A 67 15.08 -8.06 -1.23
CA ALA A 67 14.21 -8.93 -2.03
C ALA A 67 13.16 -8.15 -2.83
N GLU A 68 12.59 -7.08 -2.25
CA GLU A 68 11.65 -6.19 -2.95
C GLU A 68 12.32 -5.39 -4.09
N TRP A 69 13.60 -5.04 -3.92
CA TRP A 69 14.39 -4.40 -4.96
C TRP A 69 14.73 -5.35 -6.11
N ASP A 70 15.14 -6.57 -5.81
CA ASP A 70 15.43 -7.60 -6.81
C ASP A 70 14.17 -7.97 -7.62
N ASP A 71 13.04 -8.15 -6.93
CA ASP A 71 11.73 -8.35 -7.55
C ASP A 71 11.35 -7.21 -8.51
N LEU A 72 11.74 -5.98 -8.18
CA LEU A 72 11.50 -4.81 -9.03
C LEU A 72 12.40 -4.82 -10.27
N ILE A 73 13.68 -5.21 -10.14
CA ILE A 73 14.60 -5.40 -11.26
C ILE A 73 14.06 -6.45 -12.23
N ASP A 74 13.61 -7.58 -11.70
CA ASP A 74 13.04 -8.69 -12.48
C ASP A 74 11.76 -8.24 -13.21
N LEU A 75 10.88 -7.50 -12.52
CA LEU A 75 9.66 -6.96 -13.11
C LEU A 75 9.96 -5.99 -14.25
N VAL A 76 10.87 -5.03 -14.05
CA VAL A 76 11.27 -4.06 -15.10
C VAL A 76 11.89 -4.78 -16.30
N SER A 77 12.75 -5.78 -16.06
CA SER A 77 13.36 -6.58 -17.12
C SER A 77 12.33 -7.41 -17.90
N SER A 78 11.36 -8.00 -17.21
CA SER A 78 10.24 -8.70 -17.85
C SER A 78 9.40 -7.75 -18.71
N LEU A 79 9.05 -6.56 -18.21
CA LEU A 79 8.28 -5.56 -18.97
C LEU A 79 9.03 -5.08 -20.22
N LEU A 80 10.34 -4.86 -20.13
CA LEU A 80 11.18 -4.51 -21.28
C LEU A 80 11.27 -5.64 -22.32
N SER A 81 11.38 -6.90 -21.88
CA SER A 81 11.39 -8.04 -22.81
C SER A 81 10.06 -8.16 -23.55
N GLN A 82 8.94 -7.93 -22.86
CA GLN A 82 7.60 -7.94 -23.47
C GLN A 82 7.42 -6.80 -24.48
N LEU A 83 7.97 -5.61 -24.21
CA LEU A 83 7.99 -4.48 -25.16
C LEU A 83 8.67 -4.81 -26.48
N GLN A 84 9.76 -5.59 -26.42
CA GLN A 84 10.55 -5.96 -27.61
C GLN A 84 9.88 -7.04 -28.47
N HIS A 85 8.86 -7.73 -27.94
CA HIS A 85 8.13 -8.80 -28.63
C HIS A 85 6.60 -8.62 -28.60
N PRO A 86 6.06 -7.52 -29.18
CA PRO A 86 4.65 -7.14 -29.03
C PRO A 86 3.67 -8.11 -29.70
N VAL A 87 4.12 -8.92 -30.68
CA VAL A 87 3.28 -9.85 -31.45
C VAL A 87 2.76 -11.02 -30.61
N GLN A 88 3.43 -11.39 -29.52
CA GLN A 88 3.04 -12.54 -28.67
C GLN A 88 2.21 -12.13 -27.43
N TYR A 89 2.26 -10.86 -27.00
CA TYR A 89 1.70 -10.42 -25.71
C TYR A 89 0.69 -9.27 -25.81
N ALA A 90 0.26 -8.90 -27.02
CA ALA A 90 -0.58 -7.71 -27.29
C ALA A 90 -1.80 -7.53 -26.36
N SER A 91 -2.44 -8.62 -25.92
CA SER A 91 -3.62 -8.56 -25.04
C SER A 91 -3.28 -8.32 -23.55
N SER A 92 -2.21 -8.91 -23.03
CA SER A 92 -1.77 -8.71 -21.63
C SER A 92 -0.98 -7.41 -21.44
N PHE A 93 -0.39 -6.93 -22.53
CA PHE A 93 0.49 -5.79 -22.54
C PHE A 93 -0.26 -4.46 -22.46
N SER A 94 -1.40 -4.35 -23.16
CA SER A 94 -2.23 -3.13 -23.15
C SER A 94 -2.88 -2.83 -21.80
N SER A 95 -2.93 -3.81 -20.87
CA SER A 95 -3.48 -3.65 -19.51
C SER A 95 -2.43 -3.38 -18.45
N LEU A 96 -1.14 -3.65 -18.70
CA LEU A 96 -0.07 -3.58 -17.70
C LEU A 96 0.75 -2.28 -17.76
N LEU A 97 0.62 -1.52 -18.85
CA LEU A 97 1.46 -0.37 -19.14
C LEU A 97 0.63 0.86 -19.45
N ASN A 98 -0.31 1.18 -18.56
CA ASN A 98 -0.77 2.55 -18.50
C ASN A 98 0.42 3.44 -18.06
N LEU A 99 0.46 4.69 -18.52
CA LEU A 99 1.50 5.64 -18.09
C LEU A 99 1.48 5.86 -16.56
N SER A 100 0.31 5.70 -15.94
CA SER A 100 0.11 5.65 -14.49
C SER A 100 0.92 4.53 -13.86
N ASP A 101 0.85 3.30 -14.39
CA ASP A 101 1.61 2.14 -13.90
C ASP A 101 3.13 2.36 -13.97
N LEU A 102 3.63 2.99 -15.04
CA LEU A 102 5.05 3.33 -15.16
C LEU A 102 5.48 4.39 -14.13
N SER A 103 4.70 5.45 -13.97
CA SER A 103 5.00 6.47 -12.94
C SER A 103 4.97 5.87 -11.54
N ARG A 104 4.09 4.89 -11.30
CA ARG A 104 3.99 4.16 -10.06
C ARG A 104 5.24 3.30 -9.86
N LEU A 105 5.71 2.60 -10.89
CA LEU A 105 6.93 1.79 -10.84
C LEU A 105 8.19 2.62 -10.53
N GLU A 106 8.32 3.78 -11.18
CA GLU A 106 9.41 4.73 -10.92
C GLU A 106 9.37 5.28 -9.49
N LYS A 107 8.17 5.62 -8.98
CA LYS A 107 8.01 6.03 -7.57
C LYS A 107 8.39 4.90 -6.61
N ARG A 108 7.99 3.65 -6.89
CA ARG A 108 8.37 2.49 -6.09
C ARG A 108 9.88 2.32 -6.02
N ALA A 109 10.57 2.41 -7.17
CA ALA A 109 12.02 2.35 -7.22
C ALA A 109 12.67 3.42 -6.34
N LYS A 110 12.23 4.67 -6.45
CA LYS A 110 12.74 5.79 -5.64
C LYS A 110 12.52 5.61 -4.14
N LEU A 111 11.37 5.02 -3.75
CA LEU A 111 11.06 4.80 -2.34
C LEU A 111 11.88 3.63 -1.76
N ILE A 112 11.91 2.48 -2.46
CA ILE A 112 12.69 1.31 -2.00
C ILE A 112 14.18 1.66 -1.93
N SER A 113 14.68 2.45 -2.89
CA SER A 113 16.05 2.93 -2.86
C SER A 113 16.32 3.83 -1.64
N ALA A 114 15.42 4.78 -1.37
CA ALA A 114 15.51 5.62 -0.17
C ALA A 114 15.57 4.78 1.12
N TYR A 115 14.79 3.68 1.18
CA TYR A 115 14.72 2.80 2.34
C TYR A 115 15.99 1.95 2.53
N LEU A 116 16.57 1.43 1.45
CA LEU A 116 17.77 0.60 1.50
C LEU A 116 19.03 1.39 1.84
N TRP A 117 19.18 2.56 1.22
CA TRP A 117 20.42 3.34 1.31
C TRP A 117 20.31 4.54 2.25
N SER A 118 19.19 4.65 2.99
CA SER A 118 18.94 5.74 3.95
C SER A 118 19.06 7.13 3.34
N ASP A 119 18.77 7.27 2.05
CA ASP A 119 18.72 8.57 1.39
C ASP A 119 17.53 9.36 1.95
N SER A 120 17.75 10.64 2.25
CA SER A 120 16.71 11.56 2.75
C SER A 120 15.66 11.94 1.69
N SER A 121 15.51 11.12 0.64
CA SER A 121 14.58 11.31 -0.47
C SER A 121 13.18 10.76 -0.17
N SER A 122 13.01 9.97 0.90
CA SER A 122 11.70 9.60 1.42
C SER A 122 11.02 10.81 2.06
N ASP A 123 9.72 10.96 1.82
CA ASP A 123 8.92 12.05 2.39
C ASP A 123 7.75 11.47 3.23
N PRO A 124 7.78 11.59 4.58
CA PRO A 124 8.86 12.15 5.38
C PRO A 124 10.06 11.18 5.52
N PRO A 125 11.27 11.70 5.87
CA PRO A 125 12.46 10.87 6.01
C PRO A 125 12.29 9.75 7.03
N GLY A 126 12.66 8.52 6.65
CA GLY A 126 12.58 7.35 7.53
C GLY A 126 11.17 6.78 7.72
N ALA A 127 10.18 7.26 6.97
CA ALA A 127 8.83 6.71 6.96
C ALA A 127 8.55 5.86 5.71
N TYR A 128 7.89 4.74 5.93
CA TYR A 128 7.61 3.73 4.91
C TYR A 128 6.19 3.86 4.37
N ARG A 129 6.05 3.75 3.05
CA ARG A 129 4.76 3.59 2.38
C ARG A 129 4.59 2.13 2.02
N LEU A 130 3.63 1.44 2.64
CA LEU A 130 3.35 0.04 2.37
C LEU A 130 2.94 -0.21 0.91
N SER A 131 2.36 0.79 0.26
CA SER A 131 2.03 0.78 -1.17
C SER A 131 3.24 0.65 -2.10
N ALA A 132 4.46 0.92 -1.60
CA ALA A 132 5.69 0.77 -2.35
C ALA A 132 6.10 -0.70 -2.52
N PHE A 133 5.63 -1.58 -1.64
CA PHE A 133 6.01 -2.99 -1.62
C PHE A 133 5.06 -3.87 -2.44
N LYS A 134 5.61 -4.91 -3.04
CA LYS A 134 4.90 -6.00 -3.69
C LYS A 134 4.23 -6.87 -2.63
N ASP A 135 4.93 -7.17 -1.54
CA ASP A 135 4.37 -7.83 -0.35
C ASP A 135 4.41 -6.94 0.91
N PRO A 136 3.42 -6.04 1.10
CA PRO A 136 3.36 -5.19 2.28
C PRO A 136 3.14 -5.96 3.59
N ARG A 137 2.64 -7.20 3.54
CA ARG A 137 2.53 -8.05 4.73
C ARG A 137 3.90 -8.61 5.13
N GLY A 138 4.72 -8.96 4.13
CA GLY A 138 6.11 -9.35 4.30
C GLY A 138 6.91 -8.33 5.09
N PHE A 139 6.69 -7.03 4.86
CA PHE A 139 7.31 -5.95 5.63
C PHE A 139 7.01 -6.07 7.14
N LEU A 140 5.73 -6.24 7.52
CA LEU A 140 5.34 -6.37 8.92
C LEU A 140 5.90 -7.66 9.55
N VAL A 141 5.99 -8.75 8.78
CA VAL A 141 6.64 -9.99 9.21
C VAL A 141 8.14 -9.79 9.42
N ALA A 142 8.80 -9.01 8.57
CA ALA A 142 10.21 -8.69 8.71
C ALA A 142 10.46 -7.89 10.00
N LEU A 143 9.59 -6.92 10.35
CA LEU A 143 9.65 -6.22 11.64
C LEU A 143 9.50 -7.16 12.84
N ILE A 144 8.57 -8.11 12.77
CA ILE A 144 8.38 -9.12 13.81
C ILE A 144 9.65 -9.98 13.97
N ARG A 145 10.27 -10.37 12.86
CA ARG A 145 11.51 -11.17 12.87
C ARG A 145 12.70 -10.39 13.41
N GLU A 146 12.79 -9.10 13.07
CA GLU A 146 13.81 -8.18 13.60
C GLU A 146 13.74 -8.10 15.12
N ALA A 147 12.56 -7.80 15.66
CA ALA A 147 12.35 -7.73 17.09
C ALA A 147 12.51 -9.10 17.79
N ALA A 148 12.09 -10.19 17.15
CA ALA A 148 12.31 -11.53 17.68
C ALA A 148 13.81 -11.84 17.86
N HIS A 149 14.63 -11.41 16.89
CA HIS A 149 16.08 -11.52 16.96
C HIS A 149 16.67 -10.63 18.06
N GLU A 150 16.24 -9.37 18.14
CA GLU A 150 16.70 -8.41 19.15
C GLU A 150 16.37 -8.86 20.59
N TYR A 151 15.15 -9.34 20.83
CA TYR A 151 14.70 -9.77 22.16
C TYR A 151 15.02 -11.22 22.50
N TYR A 152 15.67 -11.98 21.59
CA TYR A 152 15.92 -13.42 21.72
C TYR A 152 14.64 -14.22 22.05
N LYS A 153 13.55 -13.94 21.32
CA LYS A 153 12.25 -14.59 21.47
C LYS A 153 11.81 -15.26 20.18
N TYR A 154 10.78 -16.10 20.27
CA TYR A 154 10.11 -16.61 19.07
C TYR A 154 9.28 -15.51 18.43
N SER A 155 9.17 -15.53 17.10
CA SER A 155 8.31 -14.58 16.37
C SER A 155 6.85 -14.61 16.81
N SER A 156 6.37 -15.74 17.35
CA SER A 156 5.02 -15.89 17.93
C SER A 156 4.81 -15.07 19.21
N ASP A 157 5.88 -14.74 19.91
CA ASP A 157 5.86 -13.98 21.16
C ASP A 157 5.95 -12.48 20.91
N ILE A 158 6.17 -12.05 19.66
CA ILE A 158 6.26 -10.64 19.28
C ILE A 158 4.89 -10.17 18.78
N ILE A 159 4.50 -8.96 19.20
CA ILE A 159 3.30 -8.26 18.75
C ILE A 159 3.67 -6.90 18.19
N LEU A 160 2.88 -6.43 17.23
CA LEU A 160 2.98 -5.07 16.69
C LEU A 160 2.00 -4.17 17.41
N GLN A 161 2.51 -3.09 17.98
CA GLN A 161 1.75 -2.02 18.62
C GLN A 161 1.69 -0.82 17.66
N PHE A 162 0.50 -0.27 17.50
CA PHE A 162 0.24 0.83 16.59
C PHE A 162 -0.16 2.08 17.37
N GLN A 163 0.45 3.21 17.03
CA GLN A 163 0.16 4.49 17.64
C GLN A 163 0.10 5.58 16.58
N VAL A 164 -1.04 6.27 16.47
CA VAL A 164 -1.16 7.45 15.60
C VAL A 164 -0.42 8.62 16.26
N LEU A 165 0.50 9.24 15.53
CA LEU A 165 1.25 10.40 16.02
C LEU A 165 0.44 11.68 15.81
N SER A 166 0.57 12.62 16.75
CA SER A 166 0.06 13.98 16.53
C SER A 166 0.92 14.70 15.48
N LYS A 167 0.33 15.62 14.72
CA LYS A 167 1.05 16.45 13.74
C LYS A 167 2.14 17.30 14.40
N ASP A 168 1.98 17.62 15.69
CA ASP A 168 2.93 18.44 16.46
C ASP A 168 4.05 17.62 17.12
N THR A 169 4.12 16.31 16.84
CA THR A 169 5.12 15.43 17.45
C THR A 169 6.51 15.81 16.94
N ASN A 170 7.38 16.28 17.84
CA ASN A 170 8.75 16.63 17.51
C ASN A 170 9.53 15.39 17.04
N PRO A 171 10.20 15.43 15.88
CA PRO A 171 11.02 14.31 15.39
C PRO A 171 12.13 13.88 16.36
N ALA A 172 12.58 14.75 17.26
CA ALA A 172 13.58 14.41 18.29
C ALA A 172 13.04 13.51 19.43
N LEU A 173 11.71 13.40 19.58
CA LEU A 173 11.05 12.56 20.58
C LEU A 173 10.58 11.22 19.99
N LEU A 174 10.89 10.98 18.72
CA LEU A 174 10.52 9.76 18.01
C LEU A 174 11.35 8.58 18.56
N PRO A 175 10.70 7.50 19.01
CA PRO A 175 11.41 6.33 19.52
C PRO A 175 12.35 5.76 18.44
N PRO A 176 13.64 5.59 18.73
CA PRO A 176 14.61 5.10 17.74
C PRO A 176 14.30 3.68 17.26
N ASP A 177 13.64 2.88 18.11
CA ASP A 177 13.31 1.47 17.85
C ASP A 177 11.92 1.30 17.21
N ALA A 178 11.34 2.37 16.65
CA ALA A 178 10.03 2.36 16.02
C ALA A 178 10.12 2.62 14.52
N VAL A 179 9.17 2.02 13.79
CA VAL A 179 9.01 2.21 12.36
C VAL A 179 7.80 3.10 12.10
N TYR A 180 7.94 4.05 11.18
CA TYR A 180 6.87 4.98 10.82
C TYR A 180 6.23 4.60 9.49
N LEU A 181 4.91 4.57 9.45
CA LEU A 181 4.13 4.41 8.22
C LEU A 181 3.51 5.74 7.81
N CYS A 182 3.57 6.05 6.52
CA CYS A 182 3.01 7.26 5.93
C CYS A 182 2.15 6.96 4.68
N GLY A 183 1.56 8.01 4.09
CA GLY A 183 0.70 7.88 2.91
C GLY A 183 -0.62 7.17 3.22
N LEU A 184 -1.12 7.26 4.45
CA LEU A 184 -2.35 6.61 4.88
C LEU A 184 -3.56 7.53 4.66
N GLU A 185 -4.62 6.99 4.10
CA GLU A 185 -5.91 7.65 3.90
C GLU A 185 -6.99 6.93 4.66
N LEU A 186 -7.77 7.66 5.47
CA LEU A 186 -8.96 7.14 6.12
C LEU A 186 -10.17 7.32 5.21
N ARG A 187 -10.93 6.25 5.03
CA ARG A 187 -12.18 6.23 4.25
C ARG A 187 -13.34 5.76 5.12
N GLY A 188 -14.50 6.41 4.99
CA GLY A 188 -15.74 6.06 5.70
C GLY A 188 -15.90 6.70 7.09
N ALA A 189 -14.90 7.44 7.57
CA ALA A 189 -14.92 8.22 8.81
C ALA A 189 -13.94 9.40 8.68
N SER A 190 -13.94 10.32 9.65
CA SER A 190 -12.88 11.33 9.78
C SER A 190 -12.07 11.11 11.05
N TRP A 191 -10.86 11.67 11.10
CA TRP A 191 -9.98 11.56 12.26
C TRP A 191 -9.95 12.88 13.03
N ASP A 192 -10.30 12.82 14.29
CA ASP A 192 -10.16 13.92 15.23
C ASP A 192 -8.70 13.96 15.73
N THR A 193 -7.94 14.97 15.32
CA THR A 193 -6.56 15.15 15.74
C THR A 193 -6.41 15.59 17.19
N GLU A 194 -7.43 16.25 17.76
CA GLU A 194 -7.39 16.72 19.15
C GLU A 194 -7.66 15.58 20.10
N GLN A 195 -8.63 14.73 19.78
CA GLN A 195 -9.01 13.58 20.62
C GLN A 195 -8.30 12.28 20.23
N GLY A 196 -7.59 12.24 19.10
CA GLY A 196 -6.90 11.05 18.62
C GLY A 196 -7.87 9.88 18.36
N SER A 197 -9.03 10.17 17.75
CA SER A 197 -10.09 9.17 17.57
C SER A 197 -10.86 9.34 16.26
N LEU A 198 -11.51 8.25 15.83
CA LEU A 198 -12.43 8.26 14.71
C LEU A 198 -13.72 8.97 15.09
N GLN A 199 -14.16 9.90 14.25
CA GLN A 199 -15.40 10.64 14.41
C GLN A 199 -16.22 10.59 13.10
N ASP A 200 -17.46 11.09 13.17
CA ASP A 200 -18.33 11.08 11.99
C ASP A 200 -17.70 11.85 10.82
N ALA A 201 -17.93 11.36 9.60
CA ALA A 201 -17.43 12.01 8.41
C ALA A 201 -18.26 13.27 8.16
N VAL A 202 -17.69 14.43 8.47
CA VAL A 202 -18.34 15.74 8.21
C VAL A 202 -18.51 15.97 6.70
N PHE A 203 -17.65 15.37 5.87
CA PHE A 203 -17.71 15.41 4.41
C PHE A 203 -17.25 14.08 3.80
N PRO A 204 -17.69 13.72 2.58
CA PRO A 204 -17.24 12.52 1.85
C PRO A 204 -15.77 12.59 1.37
N GLN A 205 -14.99 13.56 1.84
CA GLN A 205 -13.63 13.82 1.40
C GLN A 205 -12.63 12.89 2.09
N LEU A 206 -11.63 12.43 1.32
CA LEU A 206 -10.54 11.58 1.82
C LEU A 206 -9.79 12.30 2.93
N PHE A 207 -9.62 11.65 4.07
CA PHE A 207 -8.85 12.21 5.19
C PHE A 207 -7.44 11.63 5.19
N SER A 208 -6.43 12.48 5.01
CA SER A 208 -5.03 12.07 5.13
C SER A 208 -4.68 11.87 6.59
N MET A 209 -4.33 10.63 6.95
CA MET A 209 -3.97 10.27 8.31
C MET A 209 -2.58 10.78 8.67
N PRO A 210 -2.36 11.18 9.94
CA PRO A 210 -1.02 11.42 10.46
C PRO A 210 -0.13 10.18 10.38
N LEU A 211 1.17 10.37 10.67
CA LEU A 211 2.13 9.27 10.75
C LEU A 211 1.67 8.21 11.75
N LEU A 212 1.79 6.95 11.35
CA LEU A 212 1.47 5.80 12.18
C LEU A 212 2.78 5.18 12.67
N CYS A 213 3.03 5.25 13.97
CA CYS A 213 4.15 4.60 14.62
C CYS A 213 3.82 3.12 14.85
N VAL A 214 4.75 2.24 14.47
CA VAL A 214 4.67 0.80 14.63
C VAL A 214 5.85 0.36 15.48
N LYS A 215 5.57 -0.23 16.64
CA LYS A 215 6.56 -0.79 17.54
C LYS A 215 6.37 -2.29 17.63
N ALA A 216 7.46 -3.03 17.50
CA ALA A 216 7.47 -4.46 17.75
C ALA A 216 7.95 -4.71 19.19
N GLY A 217 7.18 -5.48 19.95
CA GLY A 217 7.49 -5.76 21.36
C GLY A 217 7.07 -7.15 21.77
N VAL A 218 7.66 -7.64 22.88
CA VAL A 218 7.29 -8.94 23.43
C VAL A 218 5.89 -8.86 24.05
N ARG A 219 5.05 -9.84 23.73
CA ARG A 219 3.73 -10.03 24.32
C ARG A 219 3.88 -10.17 25.83
N SER A 220 3.44 -9.17 26.57
CA SER A 220 3.33 -9.29 28.02
C SER A 220 2.14 -10.19 28.37
N ARG A 221 2.35 -11.13 29.29
CA ARG A 221 1.29 -12.04 29.78
C ARG A 221 0.24 -11.31 30.63
N ASP A 222 0.56 -10.11 31.09
CA ASP A 222 -0.32 -9.25 31.90
C ASP A 222 -1.19 -8.30 31.06
N CYS A 223 -0.98 -8.25 29.74
CA CYS A 223 -1.67 -7.34 28.81
C CYS A 223 -3.04 -7.85 28.30
N ALA A 224 -3.62 -8.89 28.92
CA ALA A 224 -4.98 -9.36 28.59
C ALA A 224 -6.07 -8.27 28.79
N ALA A 225 -5.74 -7.17 29.49
CA ALA A 225 -6.60 -6.02 29.72
C ALA A 225 -6.38 -4.84 28.76
N ASP A 226 -5.38 -4.87 27.86
CA ASP A 226 -5.13 -3.77 26.93
C ASP A 226 -5.83 -4.03 25.57
N PRO A 227 -6.94 -3.33 25.26
CA PRO A 227 -7.70 -3.54 24.03
C PRO A 227 -6.87 -3.27 22.75
N LEU A 228 -5.72 -2.58 22.85
CA LEU A 228 -4.80 -2.35 21.74
C LEU A 228 -3.95 -3.58 21.39
N SER A 229 -3.78 -4.54 22.31
CA SER A 229 -2.85 -5.67 22.15
C SER A 229 -3.45 -6.86 21.38
N SER A 230 -4.78 -6.92 21.21
CA SER A 230 -5.48 -8.11 20.69
C SER A 230 -5.70 -8.12 19.16
N CYS A 231 -5.24 -7.10 18.43
CA CYS A 231 -5.54 -6.94 16.99
C CYS A 231 -4.42 -7.38 16.03
N SER A 232 -3.54 -8.29 16.45
CA SER A 232 -2.58 -8.94 15.54
C SER A 232 -3.27 -10.01 14.67
N TYR A 233 -3.51 -9.68 13.41
CA TYR A 233 -4.08 -10.56 12.35
C TYR A 233 -3.28 -11.83 12.06
N LEU A 234 -2.06 -11.98 12.59
CA LEU A 234 -1.24 -13.19 12.43
C LEU A 234 -1.67 -14.34 13.36
N MET A 235 -2.62 -14.10 14.27
CA MET A 235 -3.26 -15.13 15.08
C MET A 235 -4.77 -14.99 14.90
N ASP A 236 -5.31 -15.65 13.89
CA ASP A 236 -6.75 -15.87 13.80
C ASP A 236 -7.18 -16.70 15.01
N SER A 237 -8.00 -16.12 15.86
CA SER A 237 -8.73 -16.84 16.89
C SER A 237 -10.11 -16.24 16.95
N GLY A 238 -10.96 -16.70 16.02
CA GLY A 238 -12.38 -16.73 16.24
C GLY A 238 -12.69 -17.34 17.61
N ASN A 239 -13.70 -16.77 18.27
CA ASN A 239 -14.23 -17.06 19.60
C ASN A 239 -13.68 -16.19 20.74
N LEU A 240 -14.27 -15.00 20.92
CA LEU A 240 -14.40 -14.38 22.23
C LEU A 240 -15.89 -14.24 22.54
N GLN A 241 -16.34 -15.07 23.49
CA GLN A 241 -17.65 -15.00 24.11
C GLN A 241 -17.77 -13.71 24.93
N VAL A 242 -19.01 -13.21 24.99
CA VAL A 242 -19.48 -12.12 25.84
C VAL A 242 -19.24 -12.49 27.31
N GLY A 243 -18.45 -11.69 28.01
CA GLY A 243 -18.32 -11.70 29.46
C GLY A 243 -18.80 -10.38 30.03
N ASP A 244 -19.77 -10.44 30.93
CA ASP A 244 -20.49 -9.32 31.52
C ASP A 244 -19.62 -8.34 32.36
N VAL A 245 -19.98 -7.07 32.17
CA VAL A 245 -19.76 -5.79 32.88
C VAL A 245 -19.14 -5.79 34.30
N SER A 246 -18.19 -4.88 34.53
CA SER A 246 -18.13 -4.06 35.76
C SER A 246 -17.68 -2.61 35.44
N PRO A 247 -18.31 -1.55 36.00
CA PRO A 247 -18.14 -0.17 35.52
C PRO A 247 -17.35 0.69 36.50
N GLN A 248 -16.10 1.10 36.20
CA GLN A 248 -15.39 2.14 36.96
C GLN A 248 -14.49 3.04 36.07
N THR A 249 -15.08 4.18 35.68
CA THR A 249 -14.51 5.55 35.71
C THR A 249 -13.09 5.83 35.21
N ALA A 250 -12.91 5.79 33.90
CA ALA A 250 -12.34 6.87 33.08
C ALA A 250 -12.91 6.69 31.67
N SER A 251 -13.24 7.76 30.95
CA SER A 251 -13.89 7.73 29.63
C SER A 251 -13.00 7.08 28.56
N GLN A 252 -12.88 5.76 28.56
CA GLN A 252 -12.13 5.04 27.54
C GLN A 252 -13.01 4.93 26.30
N LEU A 253 -12.65 5.67 25.25
CA LEU A 253 -13.29 5.54 23.95
C LEU A 253 -13.16 4.08 23.48
N PRO A 254 -14.22 3.50 22.88
CA PRO A 254 -14.12 2.16 22.32
C PRO A 254 -13.05 2.09 21.23
N VAL A 255 -12.45 0.91 21.07
CA VAL A 255 -11.43 0.64 20.05
C VAL A 255 -12.07 -0.08 18.87
N TYR A 256 -11.82 0.41 17.66
CA TYR A 256 -12.17 -0.23 16.40
C TYR A 256 -10.89 -0.67 15.68
N CYS A 257 -10.79 -1.97 15.38
CA CYS A 257 -9.64 -2.51 14.65
C CYS A 257 -9.83 -2.32 13.14
N CYS A 258 -9.39 -1.15 12.69
CA CYS A 258 -9.58 -0.65 11.34
C CYS A 258 -8.72 -1.41 10.33
N PRO A 259 -9.30 -2.04 9.30
CA PRO A 259 -8.53 -2.77 8.29
C PRO A 259 -7.71 -1.81 7.41
N LEU A 260 -6.45 -2.16 7.15
CA LEU A 260 -5.52 -1.44 6.30
C LEU A 260 -5.31 -2.17 4.97
N TYR A 261 -5.51 -1.47 3.87
CA TYR A 261 -5.34 -1.96 2.49
C TYR A 261 -4.28 -1.16 1.73
N VAL A 262 -3.74 -1.71 0.64
CA VAL A 262 -3.00 -0.92 -0.35
C VAL A 262 -4.00 -0.29 -1.32
N ASN A 263 -3.78 0.97 -1.71
CA ASN A 263 -4.59 1.62 -2.73
C ASN A 263 -4.37 0.93 -4.09
N LYS A 264 -5.37 0.21 -4.57
CA LYS A 264 -5.45 -0.30 -5.93
C LYS A 264 -6.48 0.54 -6.66
N GLU A 265 -6.04 1.67 -7.21
CA GLU A 265 -6.92 2.71 -7.76
C GLU A 265 -7.72 2.28 -9.01
N GLU A 266 -7.44 1.14 -9.64
CA GLU A 266 -7.97 0.85 -10.99
C GLU A 266 -8.65 -0.51 -11.21
N GLU A 267 -8.84 -1.34 -10.18
CA GLU A 267 -9.70 -2.52 -10.34
C GLU A 267 -11.16 -2.13 -10.10
N SER A 268 -11.84 -1.77 -11.19
CA SER A 268 -13.29 -1.62 -11.31
C SER A 268 -14.02 -2.80 -10.65
N GLY A 269 -14.33 -2.67 -9.36
CA GLY A 269 -15.10 -3.65 -8.61
C GLY A 269 -14.80 -3.67 -7.11
N ASN A 270 -15.82 -4.05 -6.33
CA ASN A 270 -15.72 -4.28 -4.88
C ASN A 270 -14.71 -5.39 -4.48
N SER A 271 -14.04 -6.04 -5.44
CA SER A 271 -13.08 -7.14 -5.26
C SER A 271 -11.83 -6.72 -4.48
N GLY A 272 -11.45 -5.43 -4.55
CA GLY A 272 -10.28 -4.90 -3.84
C GLY A 272 -10.42 -4.85 -2.31
N LEU A 273 -11.64 -4.94 -1.76
CA LEU A 273 -11.94 -4.80 -0.33
C LEU A 273 -12.29 -6.13 0.36
N SER A 274 -11.77 -7.24 -0.15
CA SER A 274 -11.90 -8.55 0.47
C SER A 274 -10.94 -8.71 1.64
N ASP A 275 -11.31 -9.53 2.63
CA ASP A 275 -10.50 -9.75 3.84
C ASP A 275 -9.10 -10.31 3.52
N VAL A 276 -8.96 -11.04 2.42
CA VAL A 276 -7.67 -11.56 1.93
C VAL A 276 -6.69 -10.47 1.50
N ASN A 277 -7.19 -9.27 1.18
CA ASN A 277 -6.40 -8.11 0.79
C ASN A 277 -6.04 -7.20 1.97
N ILE A 278 -6.50 -7.52 3.20
CA ILE A 278 -6.10 -6.79 4.40
C ILE A 278 -4.61 -7.05 4.65
N ILE A 279 -3.86 -5.96 4.85
CA ILE A 279 -2.44 -6.02 5.25
C ILE A 279 -2.36 -6.30 6.76
N THR A 280 -3.09 -5.50 7.54
CA THR A 280 -3.19 -5.58 8.99
C THR A 280 -4.46 -4.88 9.48
N LYS A 281 -4.82 -5.04 10.75
CA LYS A 281 -5.85 -4.24 11.43
C LYS A 281 -5.17 -3.30 12.42
N VAL A 282 -5.40 -2.01 12.25
CA VAL A 282 -4.87 -0.95 13.12
C VAL A 282 -5.91 -0.63 14.18
N PRO A 283 -5.64 -0.83 15.48
CA PRO A 283 -6.57 -0.46 16.52
C PRO A 283 -6.63 1.07 16.65
N LEU A 284 -7.82 1.64 16.47
CA LEU A 284 -8.08 3.07 16.52
C LEU A 284 -9.19 3.35 17.53
N TYR A 285 -8.99 4.35 18.40
CA TYR A 285 -10.07 4.85 19.24
C TYR A 285 -11.18 5.45 18.37
N THR A 286 -12.43 5.33 18.81
CA THR A 286 -13.58 5.82 18.05
C THR A 286 -14.64 6.43 18.96
N GLN A 287 -15.14 7.60 18.57
CA GLN A 287 -16.33 8.24 19.15
C GLN A 287 -17.62 7.61 18.61
N ILE A 288 -17.54 7.00 17.42
CA ILE A 288 -18.61 6.24 16.80
C ILE A 288 -18.58 4.81 17.35
N SER A 289 -19.73 4.13 17.45
CA SER A 289 -19.73 2.73 17.84
C SER A 289 -18.96 1.85 16.84
N PRO A 290 -18.15 0.87 17.29
CA PRO A 290 -17.37 0.01 16.39
C PRO A 290 -18.21 -0.77 15.36
N VAL A 291 -19.46 -1.10 15.72
CA VAL A 291 -20.43 -1.72 14.80
C VAL A 291 -20.77 -0.78 13.64
N MET A 292 -20.96 0.51 13.92
CA MET A 292 -21.23 1.51 12.88
C MET A 292 -20.00 1.73 11.99
N CYS A 293 -18.79 1.71 12.55
CA CYS A 293 -17.55 1.74 11.76
C CYS A 293 -17.49 0.57 10.77
N SER A 294 -17.89 -0.62 11.23
CA SER A 294 -17.95 -1.83 10.39
C SER A 294 -19.00 -1.70 9.28
N LEU A 295 -20.23 -1.24 9.61
CA LEU A 295 -21.31 -1.04 8.64
C LEU A 295 -20.96 0.00 7.57
N ARG A 296 -20.25 1.07 7.96
CA ARG A 296 -19.75 2.11 7.04
C ARG A 296 -18.49 1.70 6.28
N ARG A 297 -17.97 0.49 6.52
CA ARG A 297 -16.73 -0.06 5.93
C ARG A 297 -15.55 0.90 6.12
N VAL A 298 -15.43 1.44 7.34
CA VAL A 298 -14.32 2.31 7.74
C VAL A 298 -13.01 1.54 7.58
N ARG A 299 -12.07 2.13 6.86
CA ARG A 299 -10.80 1.49 6.49
C ARG A 299 -9.69 2.49 6.26
N LEU A 300 -8.45 2.03 6.45
CA LEU A 300 -7.26 2.73 6.03
C LEU A 300 -6.80 2.22 4.66
N VAL A 301 -6.29 3.13 3.84
CA VAL A 301 -5.73 2.82 2.53
C VAL A 301 -4.36 3.47 2.43
N CYS A 302 -3.33 2.70 2.12
CA CYS A 302 -1.98 3.23 1.88
C CYS A 302 -1.82 3.58 0.40
N ALA A 303 -1.61 4.87 0.10
CA ALA A 303 -1.35 5.42 -1.23
C ALA A 303 0.16 5.59 -1.48
N LEU A 304 0.56 5.77 -2.75
CA LEU A 304 1.96 5.82 -3.19
C LEU A 304 2.49 7.25 -3.43
#